data_AF-A0A7X9Q302-F1
#
_entry.id   AF-A0A7X9Q302-F1
#
_cell.length_a   1.000
_cell.length_b   1.000
_cell.length_c   1.000
_cell.angle_alpha   90.00
_cell.angle_beta   90.00
_cell.angle_gamma   90.00
#
_symmetry.space_group_name_H-M   'P 1'
#
loop_
_entity.id
_entity.type
_entity.pdbx_description
1 polymer ?
#
loop_
_entity_poly.entity_id
_entity_poly.type
_entity_poly.pdbx_seq_one_letter_code
_entity_poly.pdbx_strand_id
1 'polypeptide(L)'
;MHREIERKLDVPARFRLPSLSGAGNGIGEVHRQPTLRLTAAYYDTADLRLARHRITLRRRTGGGDDGWHLKLPHVDEATRDEVQLPLRTRDA
;
A
#
# COMPACT_ATOMS: atom_id res chain seq x y z
N MET A 1 5.01 -7.59 12.28
CA MET A 1 4.32 -6.30 12.41
C MET A 1 5.33 -5.24 12.00
N HIS A 2 4.96 -4.38 11.06
CA HIS A 2 5.85 -3.36 10.53
C HIS A 2 5.20 -1.99 10.70
N ARG A 3 6.04 -0.97 10.89
CA ARG A 3 5.59 0.42 10.91
C ARG A 3 5.73 1.02 9.52
N GLU A 4 4.67 1.65 9.05
CA GLU A 4 4.61 2.23 7.72
C GLU A 4 4.28 3.72 7.81
N ILE A 5 5.04 4.53 7.07
CA ILE A 5 4.76 5.94 6.82
C ILE A 5 4.66 6.10 5.31
N GLU A 6 3.49 6.50 4.82
CA GLU A 6 3.23 6.62 3.38
C GLU A 6 2.74 8.04 3.05
N ARG A 7 3.23 8.60 1.94
CA ARG A 7 2.67 9.82 1.33
C ARG A 7 2.08 9.49 -0.02
N LYS A 8 0.78 9.71 -0.18
CA LYS A 8 0.07 9.60 -1.46
C LYS A 8 -0.05 10.98 -2.09
N LEU A 9 0.26 11.05 -3.38
CA LEU A 9 0.12 12.26 -4.18
C LEU A 9 -0.78 11.95 -5.37
N ASP A 10 -1.89 12.67 -5.49
CA ASP A 10 -2.79 12.54 -6.63
C ASP A 10 -2.26 13.35 -7.81
N VAL A 11 -2.36 12.78 -9.01
CA VAL A 11 -1.89 13.39 -10.26
C VAL A 11 -3.00 13.42 -11.31
N PRO A 12 -3.07 14.46 -12.18
CA PRO A 12 -4.02 14.48 -13.29
C PRO A 12 -3.85 13.30 -14.24
N ALA A 13 -4.92 12.89 -14.94
CA ALA A 13 -4.88 11.72 -15.85
C ALA A 13 -3.78 11.78 -16.94
N ARG A 14 -3.42 12.98 -17.39
CA ARG A 14 -2.36 13.20 -18.39
C ARG A 14 -0.96 13.38 -17.81
N PHE A 15 -0.79 13.20 -16.49
CA PHE A 15 0.50 13.32 -15.85
C PHE A 15 1.52 12.37 -16.46
N ARG A 16 2.77 12.83 -16.49
CA ARG A 16 3.95 12.05 -16.85
C ARG A 16 4.97 12.31 -15.75
N LEU A 17 5.47 11.24 -15.14
CA LEU A 17 6.53 11.35 -14.16
C LEU A 17 7.75 11.97 -14.85
N PRO A 18 8.27 13.12 -14.40
CA PRO A 18 9.48 13.69 -14.96
C PRO A 18 10.68 12.77 -14.69
N SER A 19 11.78 12.98 -15.40
CA SER A 19 13.04 12.32 -15.04
C SER A 19 13.40 12.67 -13.61
N LEU A 20 13.58 11.65 -12.77
CA LEU A 20 14.05 11.81 -11.39
C LEU A 20 15.58 11.80 -11.31
N SER A 21 16.27 11.35 -12.37
CA SER A 21 17.72 11.38 -12.44
C SER A 21 18.22 12.83 -12.42
N GLY A 22 18.99 13.19 -11.39
CA GLY A 22 19.48 14.55 -11.20
C GLY A 22 18.42 15.55 -10.73
N ALA A 23 17.21 15.10 -10.34
CA ALA A 23 16.19 15.97 -9.76
C ALA A 23 16.55 16.32 -8.30
N GLY A 24 17.48 17.27 -8.17
CA GLY A 24 17.92 17.84 -6.89
C GLY A 24 18.94 16.98 -6.14
N ASN A 25 19.46 17.55 -5.05
CA ASN A 25 20.57 16.98 -4.28
C ASN A 25 20.17 15.78 -3.39
N GLY A 26 18.91 15.34 -3.45
CA GLY A 26 18.34 14.30 -2.57
C GLY A 26 18.19 12.92 -3.21
N ILE A 27 18.45 12.77 -4.51
CA ILE A 27 18.22 11.51 -5.24
C ILE A 27 19.57 10.91 -5.65
N GLY A 28 19.96 9.80 -5.00
CA GLY A 28 21.20 9.10 -5.30
C GLY A 28 21.12 8.15 -6.50
N GLU A 29 20.04 7.38 -6.62
CA GLU A 29 19.85 6.41 -7.71
C GLU A 29 18.37 6.25 -8.06
N VAL A 30 18.09 5.91 -9.33
CA VAL A 30 16.74 5.69 -9.84
C VAL A 30 16.69 4.34 -10.55
N HIS A 31 15.90 3.41 -10.01
CA HIS A 31 15.66 2.09 -10.60
C HIS A 31 14.31 2.03 -11.28
N ARG A 32 14.28 1.73 -12.58
CA ARG A 32 13.01 1.53 -13.29
C ARG A 32 12.44 0.16 -12.96
N GLN A 33 11.26 0.15 -12.34
CA GLN A 33 10.53 -1.09 -12.06
C GLN A 33 9.55 -1.44 -13.20
N PRO A 34 9.28 -2.74 -13.45
CA PRO A 34 8.25 -3.14 -14.40
C PRO A 34 6.86 -2.71 -13.91
N THR A 35 5.93 -2.53 -14.85
CA THR A 35 4.53 -2.30 -14.49
C THR A 35 3.93 -3.58 -13.92
N LEU A 36 3.34 -3.48 -12.73
CA LEU A 36 2.64 -4.57 -12.06
C LEU A 36 1.13 -4.32 -12.07
N ARG A 37 0.34 -5.38 -12.28
CA ARG A 37 -1.11 -5.35 -12.10
C ARG A 37 -1.43 -5.86 -10.71
N LEU A 38 -1.70 -4.95 -9.79
CA LEU A 38 -2.09 -5.27 -8.43
C LEU A 38 -3.60 -5.39 -8.32
N THR A 39 -4.09 -6.48 -7.73
CA THR A 39 -5.51 -6.65 -7.39
C THR A 39 -5.66 -6.71 -5.89
N ALA A 40 -6.61 -5.96 -5.33
CA ALA A 40 -6.90 -5.98 -3.89
C ALA A 40 -8.39 -6.14 -3.64
N ALA A 41 -8.75 -7.15 -2.86
CA ALA A 41 -10.09 -7.32 -2.30
C ALA A 41 -10.09 -6.75 -0.87
N TYR A 42 -11.05 -5.88 -0.59
CA TYR A 42 -11.21 -5.23 0.71
C TYR A 42 -12.34 -5.89 1.47
N TYR A 43 -12.11 -6.15 2.75
CA TYR A 43 -13.06 -6.82 3.61
C TYR A 43 -13.46 -5.89 4.74
N ASP A 44 -14.75 -5.86 5.02
CA ASP A 44 -15.34 -5.19 6.17
C ASP A 44 -16.60 -5.95 6.60
N THR A 45 -17.19 -5.54 7.71
CA THR A 45 -18.49 -6.00 8.15
C THR A 45 -19.61 -5.15 7.51
N ALA A 46 -20.85 -5.64 7.55
CA ALA A 46 -21.99 -4.90 6.98
C ALA A 46 -22.20 -3.52 7.64
N ASP A 47 -21.82 -3.36 8.90
CA ASP A 47 -21.84 -2.09 9.64
C ASP A 47 -20.60 -1.21 9.42
N LEU A 48 -19.66 -1.63 8.56
CA LEU A 48 -18.38 -0.95 8.27
C LEU A 48 -17.50 -0.79 9.51
N ARG A 49 -17.43 -1.82 10.35
CA ARG A 49 -16.76 -1.75 11.65
C ARG A 49 -15.27 -1.44 11.51
N LEU A 50 -14.58 -2.05 10.55
CA LEU A 50 -13.15 -1.81 10.37
C LEU A 50 -12.91 -0.36 9.92
N ALA A 51 -13.62 0.11 8.89
CA ALA A 51 -13.50 1.47 8.40
C ALA A 51 -13.81 2.53 9.49
N ARG A 52 -14.84 2.32 10.31
CA ARG A 52 -15.18 3.22 11.44
C ARG A 52 -14.03 3.36 12.45
N HIS A 53 -13.28 2.28 12.67
CA HIS A 53 -12.09 2.28 13.52
C HIS A 53 -10.80 2.61 12.74
N ARG A 54 -10.92 3.13 11.51
CA ARG A 54 -9.81 3.42 10.60
C ARG A 54 -8.94 2.20 10.34
N ILE A 55 -9.44 0.98 10.40
CA ILE A 55 -8.71 -0.26 10.12
C ILE A 55 -8.97 -0.67 8.66
N THR A 56 -7.94 -1.17 7.96
CA THR A 56 -8.09 -1.72 6.61
C THR A 56 -7.62 -3.17 6.60
N LEU A 57 -8.51 -4.08 6.20
CA LEU A 57 -8.16 -5.47 5.89
C LEU A 57 -8.29 -5.69 4.38
N ARG A 58 -7.22 -6.16 3.74
CA ARG A 58 -7.22 -6.49 2.31
C ARG A 58 -6.46 -7.77 2.00
N ARG A 59 -6.92 -8.51 1.01
CA ARG A 59 -6.16 -9.56 0.31
C ARG A 59 -5.63 -8.97 -0.98
N ARG A 60 -4.32 -9.07 -1.24
CA ARG A 60 -3.68 -8.54 -2.45
C ARG A 60 -2.96 -9.63 -3.23
N THR A 61 -3.00 -9.52 -4.56
CA THR A 61 -2.27 -10.36 -5.51
C THR A 61 -1.60 -9.54 -6.63
N GLY A 62 -0.65 -10.15 -7.33
CA GLY A 62 0.01 -9.61 -8.52
C GLY A 62 1.28 -8.78 -8.26
N GLY A 63 1.79 -8.79 -7.04
CA GLY A 63 3.01 -8.09 -6.61
C GLY A 63 4.01 -8.98 -5.86
N GLY A 64 5.08 -8.38 -5.37
CA GLY A 64 6.09 -9.07 -4.55
C GLY A 64 5.63 -9.35 -3.11
N ASP A 65 4.47 -8.84 -2.73
CA ASP A 65 3.90 -8.88 -1.38
C ASP A 65 2.47 -9.45 -1.40
N ASP A 66 2.24 -10.48 -2.21
CA ASP A 66 0.96 -11.20 -2.27
C ASP A 66 0.60 -11.79 -0.90
N GLY A 67 -0.57 -11.42 -0.39
CA GLY A 67 -0.92 -11.72 0.99
C GLY A 67 -2.13 -10.98 1.53
N TRP A 68 -2.40 -11.28 2.80
CA TRP A 68 -3.29 -10.53 3.67
C TRP A 68 -2.52 -9.37 4.29
N HIS A 69 -3.14 -8.19 4.28
CA HIS A 69 -2.63 -6.97 4.88
C HIS A 69 -3.67 -6.39 5.82
N LEU A 70 -3.31 -6.22 7.08
CA LEU A 70 -4.09 -5.53 8.09
C LEU A 70 -3.37 -4.25 8.50
N LYS A 71 -3.92 -3.09 8.13
CA LYS A 71 -3.44 -1.79 8.58
C LYS A 71 -4.25 -1.32 9.78
N LEU A 72 -3.57 -1.05 10.89
CA LEU A 72 -4.12 -0.53 12.15
C LEU A 72 -3.76 0.95 12.31
N PRO A 73 -4.61 1.76 12.98
CA PRO A 73 -4.28 3.14 13.29
C PRO A 73 -3.08 3.24 14.25
N HIS A 74 -2.28 4.28 14.09
CA HIS A 74 -1.23 4.66 15.05
C HIS A 74 -1.63 5.94 15.80
N VAL A 75 -0.82 6.36 16.77
CA VAL A 75 -1.04 7.60 17.56
C VAL A 75 -1.03 8.83 16.66
N ASP A 76 -0.17 8.87 15.64
CA ASP A 76 -0.15 9.89 14.62
C ASP A 76 -0.84 9.42 13.32
N GLU A 77 -1.40 10.36 12.56
CA GLU A 77 -2.21 10.04 11.37
C GLU A 77 -1.39 9.57 10.17
N ALA A 78 -0.11 9.95 10.10
CA ALA A 78 0.77 9.60 8.99
C ALA A 78 1.32 8.17 9.09
N THR A 79 1.32 7.61 10.30
CA THR A 79 1.86 6.29 10.59
C THR A 79 0.74 5.26 10.71
N ARG A 80 1.00 4.07 10.20
CA ARG A 80 0.13 2.89 10.33
C ARG A 80 0.96 1.69 10.76
N ASP A 81 0.38 0.85 11.61
CA ASP A 81 0.95 -0.45 11.89
C ASP A 81 0.37 -1.48 10.93
N GLU A 82 1.23 -2.27 10.29
CA GLU A 82 0.81 -3.29 9.35
C GLU A 82 1.19 -4.69 9.84
N VAL A 83 0.21 -5.59 9.80
CA VAL A 83 0.42 -7.03 9.91
C VAL A 83 0.22 -7.64 8.53
N GLN A 84 1.23 -8.35 8.05
CA GLN A 84 1.20 -9.03 6.76
C GLN A 84 1.27 -10.55 6.98
N LEU A 85 0.47 -11.29 6.22
CA LEU A 85 0.52 -12.75 6.18
C LEU A 85 0.49 -13.20 4.71
N PRO A 86 1.32 -14.18 4.30
CA PRO A 86 1.30 -14.69 2.93
C PRO A 86 -0.02 -15.41 2.64
N LEU A 87 -0.40 -15.48 1.36
CA LEU A 87 -1.51 -16.34 0.94
C LEU A 87 -1.15 -17.81 1.17
N ARG A 88 -2.05 -18.57 1.79
CA ARG A 88 -1.95 -20.04 1.88
C ARG A 88 -2.83 -20.69 0.81
N THR A 89 -2.60 -21.96 0.53
CA THR A 89 -3.34 -22.74 -0.49
C THR A 89 -4.86 -22.71 -0.33
N ARG A 90 -5.38 -22.44 0.88
CA ARG A 90 -6.82 -22.33 1.17
C ARG A 90 -7.39 -20.91 0.99
N ASP A 91 -6.53 -19.93 0.75
CA ASP A 91 -6.90 -18.53 0.56
C ASP A 91 -7.00 -18.18 -0.92
N ALA A 92 -6.86 -19.16 -1.82
CA ALA A 92 -6.86 -19.01 -3.28
C ALA A 92 -8.26 -18.69 -3.82
#